data_AF-A0A7K6KYS9-F1
#
_entry.id   AF-A0A7K6KYS9-F1
#
_cell.length_a   1.000
_cell.length_b   1.000
_cell.length_c   1.000
_cell.angle_alpha   90.00
_cell.angle_beta   90.00
_cell.angle_gamma   90.00
#
_symmetry.space_group_name_H-M   'P 1'
#
loop_
_entity.id
_entity.type
_entity.pdbx_description
1 polymer ?
#
loop_
_entity_poly.entity_id
_entity_poly.type
_entity_poly.pdbx_seq_one_letter_code
_entity_poly.pdbx_strand_id
1 'polypeptide(L)'
;ITVKSSNPDTVTAAGEERDDPPREEPWKTALKTTVVDIEVGEFQGHEVSLWDLLHSHYIPEENRKELLELYEVGELTLEQVKTVVSTIVTRAAAAAAAAERAEPEARVNSPRAEPEAPVNSPRAEP
;
A
#
# COMPACT_ATOMS: atom_id res chain seq x y z
N ILE A 1 -43.64 40.82 -20.07
CA ILE A 1 -44.30 40.22 -18.88
C ILE A 1 -44.36 38.71 -19.12
N THR A 2 -43.86 37.81 -18.29
CA THR A 2 -43.83 37.80 -16.84
C THR A 2 -42.47 37.28 -16.34
N VAL A 3 -42.03 37.87 -15.24
CA VAL A 3 -40.96 37.37 -14.37
C VAL A 3 -41.49 36.19 -13.55
N LYS A 4 -40.69 35.15 -13.34
CA LYS A 4 -40.67 34.34 -12.10
C LYS A 4 -39.46 33.40 -12.13
N SER A 5 -38.38 33.75 -11.43
CA SER A 5 -38.11 33.37 -10.03
C SER A 5 -37.80 31.88 -9.89
N SER A 6 -36.54 31.55 -9.70
CA SER A 6 -35.99 31.33 -8.36
C SER A 6 -34.60 30.76 -8.49
N ASN A 7 -33.61 31.46 -7.95
CA ASN A 7 -32.52 30.77 -7.28
C ASN A 7 -33.13 30.07 -6.06
N PRO A 8 -32.62 28.89 -5.71
CA PRO A 8 -31.71 28.93 -4.57
C PRO A 8 -30.37 28.28 -4.87
N ASP A 9 -29.31 28.99 -4.51
CA ASP A 9 -28.05 28.41 -4.08
C ASP A 9 -28.31 27.25 -3.12
N THR A 10 -27.77 26.06 -3.41
CA THR A 10 -27.47 25.07 -2.37
C THR A 10 -25.96 24.99 -2.24
N VAL A 11 -25.49 25.63 -1.17
CA VAL A 11 -24.14 25.50 -0.62
C VAL A 11 -23.97 24.09 -0.01
N THR A 12 -22.72 23.64 0.07
CA THR A 12 -22.20 22.62 1.00
C THR A 12 -22.00 21.21 0.46
N ALA A 13 -20.73 20.98 0.11
CA ALA A 13 -19.81 19.96 0.64
C ALA A 13 -20.20 18.47 0.64
N ALA A 14 -19.21 17.69 0.22
CA ALA A 14 -19.13 16.23 0.12
C ALA A 14 -19.92 15.64 -1.06
N GLY A 15 -19.18 14.96 -1.93
CA GLY A 15 -19.68 14.39 -3.17
C GLY A 15 -20.62 13.22 -2.92
N GLU A 16 -21.89 13.43 -3.24
CA GLU A 16 -22.82 12.36 -3.57
C GLU A 16 -23.27 12.59 -5.01
N GLU A 17 -22.32 12.45 -5.94
CA GLU A 17 -22.65 12.22 -7.33
C GLU A 17 -23.21 10.82 -7.46
N ARG A 18 -24.40 10.78 -8.03
CA ARG A 18 -25.18 9.60 -8.40
C ARG A 18 -24.38 8.73 -9.35
N ASP A 19 -23.60 7.80 -8.79
CA ASP A 19 -23.17 6.65 -9.57
C ASP A 19 -24.29 5.61 -9.46
N ASP A 20 -25.02 5.42 -10.56
CA ASP A 20 -25.86 4.25 -10.79
C ASP A 20 -24.90 3.16 -11.29
N PRO A 21 -24.47 2.17 -10.46
CA PRO A 21 -23.47 1.23 -10.93
C PRO A 21 -24.15 0.16 -11.81
N PRO A 22 -23.68 -0.04 -13.05
CA PRO A 22 -24.20 -1.08 -13.92
C PRO A 22 -23.71 -2.43 -13.42
N ARG A 23 -24.54 -3.18 -12.69
CA ARG A 23 -24.31 -4.62 -12.44
C ARG A 23 -22.97 -4.93 -11.75
N GLU A 24 -22.46 -4.01 -10.94
CA GLU A 24 -21.28 -4.21 -10.11
C GLU A 24 -21.72 -4.83 -8.77
N GLU A 25 -21.00 -5.82 -8.23
CA GLU A 25 -21.39 -6.37 -6.94
C GLU A 25 -21.39 -5.27 -5.84
N PRO A 26 -22.47 -5.11 -5.05
CA PRO A 26 -22.64 -4.00 -4.11
C PRO A 26 -21.53 -3.94 -3.04
N TRP A 27 -20.95 -5.09 -2.73
CA TRP A 27 -19.82 -5.25 -1.83
C TRP A 27 -18.55 -4.58 -2.38
N LYS A 28 -18.31 -4.59 -3.70
CA LYS A 28 -17.14 -3.93 -4.31
C LYS A 28 -17.22 -2.42 -4.20
N THR A 29 -18.40 -1.85 -4.46
CA THR A 29 -18.62 -0.40 -4.36
C THR A 29 -18.44 0.09 -2.93
N ALA A 30 -18.93 -0.66 -1.94
CA ALA A 30 -18.71 -0.35 -0.52
C ALA A 30 -17.21 -0.32 -0.16
N LEU A 31 -16.41 -1.27 -0.66
CA LEU A 31 -14.96 -1.28 -0.45
C LEU A 31 -14.23 -0.15 -1.20
N LYS A 32 -14.68 0.22 -2.40
CA LYS A 32 -14.08 1.32 -3.17
C LYS A 32 -14.34 2.70 -2.57
N THR A 33 -15.57 2.91 -2.09
CA THR A 33 -16.02 4.17 -1.46
C THR A 33 -15.40 4.37 -0.07
N THR A 34 -14.99 3.29 0.59
CA THR A 34 -14.31 3.36 1.89
C THR A 34 -12.85 3.76 1.72
N VAL A 35 -12.52 4.99 2.12
CA VAL A 35 -11.13 5.46 2.21
C VAL A 35 -10.49 5.06 3.54
N VAL A 36 -9.23 4.66 3.48
CA VAL A 36 -8.40 4.31 4.63
C VAL A 36 -7.18 5.20 4.62
N ASP A 37 -7.02 5.95 5.72
CA ASP A 37 -5.79 6.67 6.01
C ASP A 37 -4.77 5.68 6.60
N ILE A 38 -3.56 5.67 6.03
CA ILE A 38 -2.45 4.87 6.51
C ILE A 38 -1.38 5.83 6.99
N GLU A 39 -1.02 5.74 8.27
CA GLU A 39 -0.04 6.64 8.88
C GLU A 39 1.41 6.15 8.75
N VAL A 40 1.66 5.00 8.10
CA VAL A 40 2.98 4.34 8.04
C VAL A 40 3.33 3.78 6.65
N GLY A 41 4.61 3.74 6.31
CA GLY A 41 5.12 3.17 5.06
C GLY A 41 4.93 4.07 3.83
N GLU A 42 4.86 3.48 2.63
CA GLU A 42 4.77 4.25 1.36
C GLU A 42 3.44 4.97 1.19
N PHE A 43 2.39 4.52 1.88
CA PHE A 43 1.06 5.15 1.85
C PHE A 43 0.87 6.24 2.89
N GLN A 44 1.93 6.62 3.61
CA GLN A 44 1.85 7.65 4.65
C GLN A 44 1.35 8.98 4.07
N GLY A 45 0.20 9.44 4.58
CA GLY A 45 -0.42 10.70 4.16
C GLY A 45 -1.18 10.62 2.83
N HIS A 46 -1.43 9.41 2.32
CA HIS A 46 -2.29 9.17 1.17
C HIS A 46 -3.57 8.46 1.63
N GLU A 47 -4.74 9.01 1.28
CA GLU A 47 -6.01 8.31 1.41
C GLU A 47 -6.15 7.31 0.27
N VAL A 48 -6.13 6.02 0.61
CA VAL A 48 -6.24 4.93 -0.37
C VAL A 48 -7.55 4.21 -0.14
N SER A 49 -8.26 3.87 -1.23
CA SER A 49 -9.47 3.06 -1.14
C SER A 49 -9.16 1.69 -0.56
N LEU A 50 -10.02 1.20 0.33
CA LEU A 50 -9.91 -0.12 0.95
C LEU A 50 -9.78 -1.24 -0.10
N TRP A 51 -10.53 -1.14 -1.20
CA TRP A 51 -10.42 -2.05 -2.35
C TRP A 51 -9.03 -2.06 -3.02
N ASP A 52 -8.40 -0.90 -3.16
CA ASP A 52 -7.09 -0.77 -3.78
C ASP A 52 -6.02 -1.33 -2.85
N LEU A 53 -6.14 -1.08 -1.54
CA LEU A 53 -5.30 -1.68 -0.50
C LEU A 53 -5.37 -3.21 -0.52
N LEU A 54 -6.57 -3.79 -0.68
CA LEU A 54 -6.80 -5.23 -0.81
C LEU A 54 -6.14 -5.83 -2.06
N HIS A 55 -6.06 -5.08 -3.15
CA HIS A 55 -5.37 -5.49 -4.38
C HIS A 55 -3.90 -5.09 -4.42
N SER A 56 -3.44 -4.35 -3.42
CA SER A 56 -2.05 -3.95 -3.32
C SER A 56 -1.17 -5.11 -2.90
N HIS A 57 0.12 -5.02 -3.21
CA HIS A 57 1.15 -6.01 -2.86
C HIS A 57 1.24 -6.26 -1.34
N TYR A 58 0.76 -5.31 -0.52
CA TYR A 58 0.77 -5.42 0.94
C TYR A 58 -0.12 -6.55 1.47
N ILE A 59 -1.19 -6.89 0.74
CA ILE A 59 -2.10 -7.98 1.12
C ILE A 59 -1.84 -9.17 0.20
N PRO A 60 -1.36 -10.30 0.73
CA PRO A 60 -1.19 -11.50 -0.08
C PRO A 60 -2.55 -11.98 -0.58
N GLU A 61 -2.55 -12.62 -1.74
CA GLU A 61 -3.78 -13.09 -2.39
C GLU A 61 -4.63 -14.00 -1.50
N GLU A 62 -4.00 -14.79 -0.64
CA GLU A 62 -4.68 -15.66 0.33
C GLU A 62 -5.54 -14.86 1.32
N ASN A 63 -4.94 -13.85 1.98
CA ASN A 63 -5.67 -12.94 2.87
C ASN A 63 -6.77 -12.17 2.12
N ARG A 64 -6.49 -11.72 0.89
CA ARG A 64 -7.48 -11.03 0.05
C ARG A 64 -8.68 -11.92 -0.21
N LYS A 65 -8.45 -13.17 -0.62
CA LYS A 65 -9.51 -14.12 -0.94
C LYS A 65 -10.35 -14.44 0.29
N GLU A 66 -9.72 -14.71 1.43
CA GLU A 66 -10.41 -15.00 2.69
C GLU A 66 -11.25 -13.81 3.16
N LEU A 67 -10.71 -12.59 3.14
CA LEU A 67 -11.45 -11.38 3.49
C LEU A 67 -12.67 -11.15 2.60
N LEU A 68 -12.53 -11.37 1.28
CA LEU A 68 -13.63 -11.20 0.33
C LEU A 68 -14.71 -12.26 0.49
N GLU A 69 -14.31 -13.53 0.69
CA GLU A 69 -15.25 -14.63 0.91
C GLU A 69 -16.07 -14.38 2.17
N LEU A 70 -15.40 -14.01 3.27
CA LEU A 70 -16.04 -13.68 4.54
C LEU A 70 -16.97 -12.45 4.43
N TYR A 71 -16.60 -11.44 3.64
CA TYR A 71 -17.44 -10.27 3.40
C TYR A 71 -18.64 -10.59 2.52
N GLU A 72 -18.47 -11.45 1.51
CA GLU A 72 -19.55 -11.89 0.60
C GLU A 72 -20.59 -12.76 1.33
N VAL A 73 -20.15 -13.67 2.20
CA VAL A 73 -21.06 -14.47 3.05
C VAL A 73 -21.63 -13.68 4.23
N GLY A 74 -21.17 -12.43 4.43
CA GLY A 74 -21.62 -11.54 5.50
C GLY A 74 -21.11 -11.91 6.90
N GLU A 75 -20.07 -12.74 6.98
CA GLU A 75 -19.38 -13.05 8.25
C GLU A 75 -18.56 -11.85 8.73
N LEU A 76 -18.02 -11.06 7.79
CA LEU A 76 -17.37 -9.79 8.06
C LEU A 76 -18.22 -8.60 7.63
N THR A 77 -18.14 -7.52 8.40
CA THR A 77 -18.69 -6.22 8.04
C THR A 77 -17.64 -5.32 7.41
N LEU A 78 -18.09 -4.26 6.73
CA LEU A 78 -17.21 -3.28 6.09
C LEU A 78 -16.19 -2.68 7.07
N GLU A 79 -16.61 -2.37 8.30
CA GLU A 79 -15.72 -1.85 9.36
C GLU A 79 -14.67 -2.88 9.80
N GLN A 80 -15.05 -4.17 9.87
CA GLN A 80 -14.10 -5.22 10.20
C GLN A 80 -13.08 -5.41 9.07
N VAL A 81 -13.52 -5.45 7.80
CA VAL A 81 -12.62 -5.52 6.65
C VAL A 81 -11.67 -4.32 6.66
N LYS A 82 -12.18 -3.11 6.90
CA LYS A 82 -11.35 -1.89 7.05
C LYS A 82 -10.29 -2.06 8.13
N THR A 83 -10.67 -2.55 9.29
CA THR A 83 -9.77 -2.74 10.44
C THR A 83 -8.69 -3.78 10.14
N VAL A 84 -9.07 -4.94 9.60
CA VAL A 84 -8.14 -6.02 9.27
C VAL A 84 -7.14 -5.56 8.20
N VAL A 85 -7.63 -4.93 7.13
CA VAL A 85 -6.80 -4.43 6.04
C VAL A 85 -5.84 -3.33 6.50
N SER A 86 -6.34 -2.34 7.26
CA SER A 86 -5.50 -1.30 7.86
C SER A 86 -4.42 -1.91 8.76
N THR A 87 -4.77 -2.93 9.56
CA THR A 87 -3.81 -3.63 10.43
C THR A 87 -2.74 -4.37 9.65
N ILE A 88 -3.12 -5.11 8.59
CA ILE A 88 -2.18 -5.85 7.74
C ILE A 88 -1.22 -4.87 7.07
N VAL A 89 -1.74 -3.81 6.47
CA VAL A 89 -0.91 -2.81 5.76
C VAL A 89 -0.03 -2.05 6.73
N THR A 90 -0.54 -1.62 7.87
CA THR A 90 0.27 -0.97 8.91
C THR A 90 1.43 -1.86 9.35
N ARG A 91 1.17 -3.16 9.57
CA ARG A 91 2.20 -4.11 10.00
C ARG A 91 3.21 -4.41 8.89
N ALA A 92 2.74 -4.59 7.65
CA ALA A 92 3.58 -4.83 6.49
C ALA A 92 4.45 -3.60 6.15
N ALA A 93 3.88 -2.40 6.18
CA ALA A 93 4.57 -1.13 6.05
C ALA A 93 5.64 -0.93 7.14
N ALA A 94 5.30 -1.19 8.40
CA ALA A 94 6.26 -1.10 9.50
C ALA A 94 7.41 -2.11 9.33
N ALA A 95 7.11 -3.33 8.88
CA ALA A 95 8.12 -4.34 8.59
C ALA A 95 9.02 -3.93 7.41
N ALA A 96 8.45 -3.37 6.34
CA ALA A 96 9.19 -2.86 5.19
C ALA A 96 10.11 -1.69 5.58
N ALA A 97 9.61 -0.74 6.38
CA ALA A 97 10.41 0.38 6.89
C ALA A 97 11.55 -0.08 7.82
N ALA A 98 11.34 -1.14 8.60
CA ALA A 98 12.38 -1.75 9.42
C ALA A 98 13.42 -2.52 8.58
N ALA A 99 12.98 -3.20 7.51
CA ALA A 99 13.86 -3.91 6.59
C ALA A 99 14.73 -2.96 5.75
N GLU A 100 14.21 -1.80 5.34
CA GLU A 100 14.98 -0.82 4.55
C GLU A 100 16.04 -0.08 5.40
N ARG A 101 15.84 0.02 6.73
CA ARG A 101 16.89 0.50 7.66
C ARG A 101 17.92 -0.56 8.03
N ALA A 102 17.66 -1.83 7.72
CA ALA A 102 18.62 -2.91 7.86
C ALA A 102 19.26 -3.17 6.50
N GLU A 103 20.31 -2.42 6.17
CA GLU A 103 21.07 -2.56 4.93
C GLU A 103 21.39 -4.05 4.64
N PRO A 104 21.02 -4.60 3.48
CA PRO A 104 21.59 -5.86 3.04
C PRO A 104 23.01 -5.55 2.54
N GLU A 105 23.98 -5.63 3.44
CA GLU A 105 25.38 -5.79 3.07
C GLU A 105 25.56 -7.15 2.38
N ALA A 106 25.16 -7.26 1.12
CA ALA A 106 25.56 -8.38 0.28
C ALA A 106 25.48 -8.04 -1.21
N ARG A 107 26.63 -7.55 -1.70
CA ARG A 107 27.28 -7.90 -2.99
C ARG A 107 26.94 -7.02 -4.20
N VAL A 108 27.99 -6.39 -4.76
CA VAL A 108 28.62 -6.76 -6.06
C VAL A 108 29.62 -5.64 -6.47
N ASN A 109 30.95 -5.80 -6.40
CA ASN A 109 31.79 -6.44 -7.42
C ASN A 109 33.24 -6.52 -6.89
N SER A 110 33.92 -7.63 -7.16
CA SER A 110 35.34 -7.85 -6.92
C SER A 110 36.23 -6.82 -7.61
N PRO A 111 37.45 -6.59 -7.10
CA PRO A 111 38.60 -6.61 -7.98
C PRO A 111 39.47 -7.80 -7.59
N ARG A 112 39.69 -8.66 -8.58
CA ARG A 112 40.86 -9.52 -8.63
C ARG A 112 42.10 -8.67 -8.34
N ALA A 113 42.67 -8.83 -7.17
CA ALA A 113 44.07 -8.51 -6.93
C ALA A 113 44.74 -9.84 -6.61
N GLU A 114 45.19 -10.53 -7.67
CA GLU A 114 46.36 -11.39 -7.54
C GLU A 114 47.52 -10.47 -7.15
N PRO A 115 48.16 -10.63 -5.98
CA PRO A 115 49.46 -10.04 -5.77
C PRO A 115 50.49 -11.01 -6.36
N GLU A 116 50.84 -10.81 -7.62
CA GLU A 116 52.12 -11.29 -8.13
C GLU A 116 53.25 -10.60 -7.37
N ALA A 117 53.95 -11.34 -6.50
CA ALA A 117 55.35 -11.06 -6.16
C ALA A 117 55.98 -12.25 -5.43
N PRO A 118 56.87 -13.03 -6.07
CA PRO A 118 57.95 -13.69 -5.35
C PRO A 118 59.22 -12.82 -5.38
N VAL A 119 60.08 -13.03 -4.39
CA VAL A 119 61.50 -12.64 -4.29
C VAL A 119 61.82 -11.28 -3.63
N ASN A 120 61.76 -11.27 -2.30
CA ASN A 120 62.63 -10.39 -1.53
C ASN A 120 64.01 -11.06 -1.44
N SER A 121 64.99 -10.53 -2.19
CA SER A 121 66.42 -10.82 -1.99
C SER A 121 66.98 -9.88 -0.92
N PRO A 122 67.57 -10.36 0.18
CA PRO A 122 68.47 -9.54 0.96
C PRO A 122 69.88 -9.69 0.39
N ARG A 123 70.30 -8.69 -0.38
CA ARG A 123 71.72 -8.41 -0.63
C ARG A 123 72.34 -7.97 0.69
N ALA A 124 73.22 -8.81 1.23
CA ALA A 124 74.12 -8.46 2.33
C ALA A 124 75.57 -8.50 1.81
N GLU A 125 76.10 -7.32 1.51
CA GLU A 125 77.53 -6.97 1.50
C GLU A 125 77.62 -5.64 2.27
N PRO A 126 78.63 -5.41 3.12
CA PRO A 126 80.02 -5.25 2.67
C PRO A 126 81.06 -6.09 3.41
#